data_AF-A0A0L8I455-F1
#
_entry.id   AF-A0A0L8I455-F1
#
_cell.length_a   1.000
_cell.length_b   1.000
_cell.length_c   1.000
_cell.angle_alpha   90.00
_cell.angle_beta   90.00
_cell.angle_gamma   90.00
#
_symmetry.space_group_name_H-M   'P 1'
#
loop_
_entity.id
_entity.type
_entity.pdbx_description
1 polymer ?
#
loop_
_entity_poly.entity_id
_entity_poly.type
_entity_poly.pdbx_seq_one_letter_code
_entity_poly.pdbx_strand_id
1 'polypeptide(L)'
;MAQWLGQRTRSQRIAVLISRPGVRNFFYNFFDFSDVVSYKDFDSSACYNQTKDIVFKITYKGQYIPSLINAFEKTAHSQIADYGKVSHYRVQNMHLEYDDDYVFLFASIIDPAPPETLFTLHENKMIKSKTNRLLMFKHFTVNLCAEECVEYTGCYGFELSADSVCTLTVMKFSEEKADSQLQDSQGTNFYATYYTSIIIIIIVVVVVV
;
A
#
# COMPACT_ATOMS: atom_id res chain seq x y z
N MET A 1 11.27 -8.16 -47.40
CA MET A 1 11.51 -9.60 -47.11
C MET A 1 12.90 -9.70 -46.49
N ALA A 2 12.98 -9.81 -45.16
CA ALA A 2 14.18 -10.21 -44.40
C ALA A 2 13.78 -10.45 -42.94
N GLN A 3 13.36 -11.70 -42.73
CA GLN A 3 13.45 -12.57 -41.57
C GLN A 3 14.06 -12.04 -40.25
N TRP A 4 13.26 -12.15 -39.19
CA TRP A 4 13.71 -12.16 -37.79
C TRP A 4 14.44 -13.47 -37.50
N LEU A 5 15.70 -13.39 -37.04
CA LEU A 5 16.44 -14.47 -36.40
C LEU A 5 16.80 -14.01 -35.00
N GLY A 6 16.32 -14.75 -34.00
CA GLY A 6 16.21 -14.28 -32.63
C GLY A 6 17.52 -14.16 -31.85
N GLN A 7 17.43 -13.47 -30.72
CA GLN A 7 17.80 -13.97 -29.40
C GLN A 7 17.23 -13.00 -28.35
N ARG A 8 16.27 -13.49 -27.53
CA ARG A 8 15.83 -12.78 -26.32
C ARG A 8 16.94 -12.90 -25.28
N THR A 9 17.73 -11.84 -25.12
CA THR A 9 18.68 -11.63 -24.02
C THR A 9 18.33 -10.28 -23.41
N ARG A 10 18.32 -10.04 -22.10
CA ARG A 10 18.58 -10.78 -20.86
C ARG A 10 17.96 -9.91 -19.76
N SER A 11 17.48 -10.52 -18.67
CA SER A 11 17.05 -9.82 -17.45
C SER A 11 18.03 -8.69 -17.09
N GLN A 12 17.54 -7.45 -17.00
CA GLN A 12 18.36 -6.32 -16.58
C GLN A 12 18.36 -6.22 -15.06
N ARG A 13 19.56 -6.03 -14.49
CA ARG A 13 19.72 -5.80 -13.05
C ARG A 13 19.22 -4.41 -12.70
N ILE A 14 18.16 -4.33 -11.90
CA ILE A 14 17.76 -3.08 -11.26
C ILE A 14 18.35 -3.07 -9.86
N ALA A 15 19.38 -2.25 -9.66
CA ALA A 15 19.97 -2.01 -8.35
C ALA A 15 19.24 -0.83 -7.70
N VAL A 16 18.45 -1.12 -6.66
CA VAL A 16 17.78 -0.07 -5.87
C VAL A 16 18.73 0.35 -4.75
N LEU A 17 19.30 1.56 -4.89
CA LEU A 17 20.11 2.19 -3.86
C LEU A 17 19.19 2.98 -2.92
N ILE A 18 18.91 2.40 -1.76
CA ILE A 18 18.23 3.09 -0.67
C ILE A 18 19.30 3.69 0.22
N SER A 19 19.57 4.99 0.09
CA SER A 19 20.45 5.69 1.04
C SER A 19 19.63 6.27 2.18
N ARG A 20 20.00 5.92 3.42
CA ARG A 20 19.62 6.66 4.63
C ARG A 20 20.91 7.18 5.26
N PRO A 21 20.93 8.41 5.83
CA PRO A 21 22.08 8.89 6.57
C PRO A 21 22.38 7.95 7.74
N GLY A 22 23.58 7.34 7.74
CA GLY A 22 24.07 6.52 8.86
C GLY A 22 23.79 5.00 8.82
N VAL A 23 23.22 4.45 7.76
CA VAL A 23 22.96 3.00 7.64
C VAL A 23 23.66 2.41 6.40
N ARG A 24 24.19 1.18 6.51
CA ARG A 24 24.85 0.46 5.40
C ARG A 24 23.90 0.33 4.21
N ASN A 25 24.45 0.50 3.00
CA ASN A 25 23.71 0.30 1.74
C ASN A 25 23.17 -1.14 1.68
N PHE A 26 21.85 -1.28 1.54
CA PHE A 26 21.22 -2.56 1.23
C PHE A 26 21.09 -2.70 -0.28
N PHE A 27 21.70 -3.74 -0.83
CA PHE A 27 21.56 -4.09 -2.24
C PHE A 27 20.45 -5.13 -2.37
N TYR A 28 19.28 -4.70 -2.85
CA TYR A 28 18.22 -5.63 -3.26
C TYR A 28 18.35 -5.87 -4.76
N ASN A 29 18.50 -7.13 -5.15
CA ASN A 29 18.43 -7.53 -6.55
C ASN A 29 17.01 -8.02 -6.83
N PHE A 30 16.25 -7.23 -7.60
CA PHE A 30 15.01 -7.72 -8.19
C PHE A 30 15.36 -8.41 -9.50
N PHE A 31 15.07 -9.70 -9.59
CA PHE A 31 15.22 -10.48 -10.82
C PHE A 31 13.82 -10.87 -11.31
N ASP A 32 13.66 -10.89 -12.63
CA ASP A 32 12.53 -11.48 -13.35
C ASP A 32 11.25 -10.63 -13.43
N PHE A 33 11.37 -9.42 -14.00
CA PHE A 33 10.21 -8.79 -14.62
C PHE A 33 9.98 -9.47 -15.98
N SER A 34 9.06 -10.44 -16.01
CA SER A 34 8.49 -10.85 -17.29
C SER A 34 7.78 -9.64 -17.91
N ASP A 35 7.76 -9.51 -19.23
CA ASP A 35 7.10 -8.40 -19.93
C ASP A 35 5.58 -8.32 -19.63
N VAL A 36 5.04 -9.31 -18.91
CA VAL A 36 3.66 -9.43 -18.47
C VAL A 36 3.62 -9.44 -16.94
N VAL A 37 3.56 -8.27 -16.35
CA VAL A 37 3.25 -8.13 -14.92
C VAL A 37 1.79 -8.58 -14.70
N SER A 38 1.60 -9.68 -13.98
CA SER A 38 0.30 -10.22 -13.63
C SER A 38 -0.15 -9.68 -12.27
N TYR A 39 -1.47 -9.54 -12.06
CA TYR A 39 -1.98 -9.23 -10.72
C TYR A 39 -1.63 -10.33 -9.70
N LYS A 40 -1.34 -11.56 -10.19
CA LYS A 40 -0.88 -12.71 -9.40
C LYS A 40 0.54 -12.50 -8.84
N ASP A 41 1.32 -11.58 -9.40
CA ASP A 41 2.69 -11.29 -8.93
C ASP A 41 2.70 -10.36 -7.69
N PHE A 42 1.54 -9.79 -7.35
CA PHE A 42 1.35 -8.92 -6.19
C PHE A 42 0.45 -9.58 -5.15
N ASP A 43 0.95 -10.65 -4.54
CA ASP A 43 0.30 -11.25 -3.38
C ASP A 43 0.63 -10.45 -2.12
N SER A 44 -0.38 -9.74 -1.62
CA SER A 44 -0.28 -9.02 -0.34
C SER A 44 -1.00 -9.73 0.80
N SER A 45 -1.54 -10.94 0.57
CA SER A 45 -2.34 -11.66 1.57
C SER A 45 -1.59 -11.93 2.87
N ALA A 46 -0.28 -12.13 2.81
CA ALA A 46 0.58 -12.31 3.98
C ALA A 46 0.70 -11.05 4.86
N CYS A 47 0.44 -9.87 4.29
CA CYS A 47 0.51 -8.59 5.02
C CYS A 47 -0.76 -8.31 5.84
N TYR A 48 -1.81 -9.12 5.69
CA TYR A 48 -3.09 -8.93 6.34
C TYR A 48 -3.49 -10.18 7.12
N ASN A 49 -4.18 -9.97 8.24
CA ASN A 49 -4.73 -11.08 8.99
C ASN A 49 -5.98 -11.59 8.25
N GLN A 50 -5.92 -12.80 7.69
CA GLN A 50 -6.96 -13.44 6.84
C GLN A 50 -8.32 -13.68 7.53
N THR A 51 -8.55 -13.09 8.71
CA THR A 51 -9.79 -13.25 9.47
C THR A 51 -10.90 -12.30 9.03
N LYS A 52 -10.62 -11.39 8.09
CA LYS A 52 -11.57 -10.39 7.57
C LYS A 52 -11.56 -10.27 6.05
N ASP A 53 -11.34 -11.38 5.34
CA ASP A 53 -11.49 -11.38 3.89
C ASP A 53 -12.97 -11.55 3.49
N ILE A 54 -13.39 -10.79 2.48
CA ILE A 54 -14.70 -11.02 1.85
C ILE A 54 -14.45 -11.97 0.68
N VAL A 55 -14.82 -13.23 0.85
CA VAL A 55 -14.78 -14.24 -0.22
C VAL A 55 -16.12 -14.27 -0.93
N PHE A 56 -16.10 -14.18 -2.26
CA PHE A 56 -17.32 -14.26 -3.06
C PHE A 56 -17.13 -15.15 -4.29
N LYS A 57 -18.24 -15.77 -4.69
CA LYS A 57 -18.37 -16.64 -5.86
C LYS A 57 -19.30 -15.97 -6.87
N ILE A 58 -18.79 -15.68 -8.06
CA ILE A 58 -19.58 -15.15 -9.18
C ILE A 58 -19.80 -16.27 -10.18
N THR A 59 -21.06 -16.51 -10.55
CA THR A 59 -21.43 -17.57 -11.48
C THR A 59 -21.82 -16.98 -12.83
N TYR A 60 -21.18 -17.45 -13.89
CA TYR A 60 -21.46 -17.09 -15.26
C TYR A 60 -22.04 -18.30 -15.99
N LYS A 61 -23.11 -18.08 -16.74
CA LYS A 61 -23.68 -19.12 -17.61
C LYS A 61 -22.88 -19.18 -18.91
N GLY A 62 -22.42 -20.36 -19.28
CA GLY A 62 -21.64 -20.60 -20.49
C GLY A 62 -20.44 -21.51 -20.25
N GLN A 63 -19.78 -21.87 -21.34
CA GLN A 63 -18.67 -22.81 -21.33
C GLN A 63 -17.32 -22.14 -21.12
N TYR A 64 -16.41 -22.87 -20.48
CA TYR A 64 -15.02 -22.48 -20.34
C TYR A 64 -14.30 -22.48 -21.70
N ILE A 65 -13.72 -21.33 -22.07
CA ILE A 65 -12.92 -21.17 -23.29
C ILE A 65 -11.46 -20.88 -22.87
N PRO A 66 -10.55 -21.87 -22.93
CA PRO A 66 -9.19 -21.73 -22.39
C PRO A 66 -8.40 -20.55 -22.96
N SER A 67 -8.63 -20.19 -24.23
CA SER A 67 -7.91 -19.09 -24.90
C SER A 67 -8.30 -17.70 -24.40
N LEU A 68 -9.45 -17.56 -23.74
CA LEU A 68 -9.96 -16.28 -23.24
C LEU A 68 -9.65 -16.05 -21.76
N ILE A 69 -9.04 -17.03 -21.09
CA ILE A 69 -8.92 -17.05 -19.63
C ILE A 69 -8.20 -15.83 -19.05
N ASN A 70 -7.07 -15.45 -19.64
CA ASN A 70 -6.27 -14.33 -19.17
C ASN A 70 -7.01 -13.00 -19.35
N ALA A 71 -7.73 -12.84 -20.47
CA ALA A 71 -8.53 -11.65 -20.73
C ALA A 71 -9.73 -11.57 -19.78
N PHE A 72 -10.39 -12.71 -19.55
CA PHE A 72 -11.50 -12.83 -18.62
C PHE A 72 -11.08 -12.50 -17.19
N GLU A 73 -10.03 -13.16 -16.66
CA GLU A 73 -9.53 -12.92 -15.31
C GLU A 73 -9.14 -11.45 -15.11
N LYS A 74 -8.42 -10.85 -16.06
CA LYS A 74 -8.01 -9.44 -15.99
C LYS A 74 -9.21 -8.49 -15.98
N THR A 75 -10.21 -8.77 -16.80
CA THR A 75 -11.43 -7.94 -16.89
C THR A 75 -12.24 -8.06 -15.61
N ALA A 76 -12.43 -9.29 -15.12
CA ALA A 76 -13.14 -9.56 -13.89
C ALA A 76 -12.45 -8.94 -12.67
N HIS A 77 -11.11 -9.01 -12.60
CA HIS A 77 -10.32 -8.36 -11.55
C HIS A 77 -10.57 -6.86 -11.50
N SER A 78 -10.50 -6.18 -12.65
CA SER A 78 -10.78 -4.73 -12.71
C SER A 78 -12.21 -4.42 -12.32
N GLN A 79 -13.18 -5.18 -12.84
CA GLN A 79 -14.59 -4.94 -12.53
C GLN A 79 -14.88 -5.11 -11.03
N ILE A 80 -14.36 -6.16 -10.41
CA ILE A 80 -14.50 -6.37 -8.96
C ILE A 80 -13.95 -5.18 -8.19
N ALA A 81 -12.74 -4.71 -8.54
CA ALA A 81 -12.13 -3.56 -7.88
C ALA A 81 -12.97 -2.29 -8.05
N ASP A 82 -13.40 -2.01 -9.28
CA ASP A 82 -14.16 -0.81 -9.64
C ASP A 82 -15.56 -0.81 -8.98
N TYR A 83 -16.28 -1.93 -9.03
CA TYR A 83 -17.60 -2.06 -8.40
C TYR A 83 -17.51 -2.09 -6.87
N GLY A 84 -16.49 -2.75 -6.32
CA GLY A 84 -16.21 -2.77 -4.89
C GLY A 84 -15.70 -1.43 -4.36
N LYS A 85 -15.33 -0.50 -5.25
CA LYS A 85 -14.63 0.76 -4.92
C LYS A 85 -13.39 0.52 -4.06
N VAL A 86 -12.68 -0.57 -4.36
CA VAL A 86 -11.43 -0.94 -3.68
C VAL A 86 -10.27 -0.82 -4.65
N SER A 87 -9.07 -0.62 -4.13
CA SER A 87 -7.86 -0.71 -4.96
C SER A 87 -7.75 -2.11 -5.57
N HIS A 88 -7.31 -2.19 -6.83
CA HIS A 88 -7.00 -3.44 -7.54
C HIS A 88 -6.10 -4.39 -6.73
N TYR A 89 -5.20 -3.87 -5.89
CA TYR A 89 -4.33 -4.70 -5.04
C TYR A 89 -5.07 -5.43 -3.91
N ARG A 90 -6.29 -5.00 -3.56
CA ARG A 90 -7.10 -5.64 -2.52
C ARG A 90 -7.86 -6.85 -3.04
N VAL A 91 -8.00 -6.99 -4.37
CA VAL A 91 -8.63 -8.15 -5.01
C VAL A 91 -7.57 -9.23 -5.20
N GLN A 92 -7.72 -10.32 -4.48
CA GLN A 92 -6.73 -11.39 -4.31
C GLN A 92 -7.38 -12.77 -4.48
N ASN A 93 -6.55 -13.81 -4.53
CA ASN A 93 -6.95 -15.23 -4.61
C ASN A 93 -7.94 -15.55 -5.75
N MET A 94 -7.82 -14.84 -6.88
CA MET A 94 -8.68 -15.09 -8.02
C MET A 94 -8.36 -16.42 -8.67
N HIS A 95 -9.39 -17.26 -8.80
CA HIS A 95 -9.31 -18.52 -9.52
C HIS A 95 -10.68 -18.89 -10.10
N LEU A 96 -10.64 -19.80 -11.06
CA LEU A 96 -11.82 -20.23 -11.82
C LEU A 96 -12.02 -21.72 -11.69
N GLU A 97 -13.26 -22.09 -11.41
CA GLU A 97 -13.77 -23.46 -11.58
C GLU A 97 -14.83 -23.44 -12.67
N TYR A 98 -15.10 -24.58 -13.30
CA TYR A 98 -16.09 -24.66 -14.37
C TYR A 98 -16.64 -26.08 -14.51
N ASP A 99 -17.85 -26.15 -15.06
CA ASP A 99 -18.48 -27.37 -15.55
C ASP A 99 -18.95 -27.16 -17.01
N ASP A 100 -19.77 -28.08 -17.53
CA ASP A 100 -20.23 -28.06 -18.91
C ASP A 100 -21.16 -26.86 -19.24
N ASP A 101 -21.72 -26.22 -18.21
CA ASP A 101 -22.77 -25.19 -18.33
C ASP A 101 -22.42 -23.86 -17.65
N TYR A 102 -21.47 -23.88 -16.71
CA TYR A 102 -21.14 -22.75 -15.85
C TYR A 102 -19.63 -22.53 -15.68
N VAL A 103 -19.29 -21.25 -15.48
CA VAL A 103 -17.98 -20.81 -15.01
C VAL A 103 -18.16 -20.11 -13.67
N PHE A 104 -17.39 -20.53 -12.68
CA PHE A 104 -17.38 -20.02 -11.31
C PHE A 104 -16.10 -19.24 -11.05
N LEU A 105 -16.22 -17.94 -10.86
CA LEU A 105 -15.12 -17.09 -10.44
C LEU A 105 -15.13 -16.97 -8.92
N PHE A 106 -14.02 -17.32 -8.30
CA PHE A 106 -13.76 -17.09 -6.89
C PHE A 106 -12.77 -15.93 -6.76
N ALA A 107 -13.00 -15.06 -5.79
CA ALA A 107 -12.10 -13.97 -5.45
C ALA A 107 -12.29 -13.58 -3.99
N SER A 108 -11.24 -12.99 -3.40
CA SER A 108 -11.29 -12.40 -2.07
C SER A 108 -10.96 -10.91 -2.15
N ILE A 109 -11.71 -10.07 -1.42
CA ILE A 109 -11.31 -8.70 -1.14
C ILE A 109 -10.71 -8.66 0.26
N ILE A 110 -9.44 -8.29 0.35
CA ILE A 110 -8.75 -8.12 1.61
C ILE A 110 -9.08 -6.76 2.20
N ASP A 111 -9.26 -6.67 3.52
CA ASP A 111 -9.43 -5.41 4.24
C ASP A 111 -8.27 -4.43 4.01
N PRO A 112 -8.50 -3.11 4.10
CA PRO A 112 -7.42 -2.15 4.04
C PRO A 112 -6.50 -2.36 5.25
N ALA A 113 -5.24 -1.90 5.14
CA ALA A 113 -4.33 -1.94 6.27
C ALA A 113 -4.92 -1.13 7.43
N PRO A 114 -4.80 -1.60 8.68
CA PRO A 114 -5.27 -0.85 9.83
C PRO A 114 -4.68 0.58 9.79
N PRO A 115 -5.50 1.64 9.89
CA PRO A 115 -5.06 3.01 9.64
C PRO A 115 -3.82 3.44 10.44
N GLU A 116 -3.65 2.93 11.66
CA GLU A 116 -2.50 3.18 12.50
C GLU A 116 -1.16 2.74 11.89
N THR A 117 -1.17 1.79 10.95
CA THR A 117 0.04 1.32 10.24
C THR A 117 0.61 2.36 9.28
N LEU A 118 -0.15 3.41 8.95
CA LEU A 118 0.31 4.53 8.11
C LEU A 118 1.18 5.54 8.88
N PHE A 119 1.35 5.33 10.19
CA PHE A 119 1.99 6.27 11.09
C PHE A 119 3.19 5.65 11.82
N THR A 120 4.24 6.45 11.98
CA THR A 120 5.42 6.13 12.78
C THR A 120 5.24 6.70 14.18
N LEU A 121 5.43 5.85 15.20
CA LEU A 121 5.37 6.24 16.60
C LEU A 121 6.66 6.94 17.03
N HIS A 122 6.50 8.12 17.64
CA HIS A 122 7.51 8.84 18.40
C HIS A 122 7.06 8.88 19.86
N GLU A 123 7.59 7.95 20.66
CA GLU A 123 7.22 7.78 22.06
C GLU A 123 7.59 8.99 22.91
N ASN A 124 6.69 9.37 23.82
CA ASN A 124 6.90 10.47 24.76
C ASN A 124 7.30 11.79 24.06
N LYS A 125 6.82 11.99 22.83
CA LYS A 125 7.00 13.22 22.06
C LYS A 125 5.65 13.86 21.78
N MET A 126 5.66 15.18 21.76
CA MET A 126 4.53 15.99 21.32
C MET A 126 5.03 17.13 20.44
N ILE A 127 4.15 17.65 19.60
CA ILE A 127 4.37 18.80 18.74
C ILE A 127 4.61 20.04 19.61
N LYS A 128 5.71 20.71 19.31
CA LYS A 128 6.16 21.92 20.01
C LYS A 128 5.25 23.11 19.74
N SER A 129 4.84 23.31 18.48
CA SER A 129 3.96 24.41 18.11
C SER A 129 2.47 24.05 18.23
N LYS A 130 1.76 24.75 19.12
CA LYS A 130 0.31 24.60 19.28
C LYS A 130 -0.48 25.01 18.04
N THR A 131 0.07 25.90 17.19
CA THR A 131 -0.62 26.39 15.98
C THR A 131 -0.81 25.31 14.93
N ASN A 132 -0.07 24.21 15.03
CA ASN A 132 -0.17 23.10 14.09
C ASN A 132 -1.24 22.08 14.50
N ARG A 133 -1.92 22.27 15.64
CA ARG A 133 -2.99 21.40 16.12
C ARG A 133 -4.32 21.85 15.51
N LEU A 134 -5.10 20.90 15.04
CA LEU A 134 -6.37 21.15 14.35
C LEU A 134 -7.57 20.85 15.24
N LEU A 135 -7.80 19.55 15.45
CA LEU A 135 -8.98 19.00 16.08
C LEU A 135 -8.55 18.18 17.28
N MET A 136 -9.37 18.20 18.32
CA MET A 136 -9.17 17.43 19.54
C MET A 136 -10.38 16.55 19.80
N PHE A 137 -10.13 15.25 20.00
CA PHE A 137 -11.16 14.26 20.30
C PHE A 137 -10.82 13.55 21.60
N LYS A 138 -11.83 13.22 22.41
CA LYS A 138 -11.65 12.55 23.71
C LYS A 138 -12.12 11.10 23.64
N HIS A 139 -11.50 10.25 24.46
CA HIS A 139 -11.81 8.82 24.56
C HIS A 139 -11.46 8.04 23.29
N PHE A 140 -10.37 8.42 22.62
CA PHE A 140 -9.91 7.80 21.38
C PHE A 140 -8.82 6.77 21.65
N THR A 141 -8.83 5.70 20.86
CA THR A 141 -7.71 4.77 20.73
C THR A 141 -6.79 5.22 19.60
N VAL A 142 -5.60 4.61 19.50
CA VAL A 142 -4.64 4.89 18.41
C VAL A 142 -5.27 4.67 17.02
N ASN A 143 -6.01 3.57 16.86
CA ASN A 143 -6.69 3.23 15.60
C ASN A 143 -7.75 4.28 15.22
N LEU A 144 -8.61 4.70 16.16
CA LEU A 144 -9.62 5.73 15.90
C LEU A 144 -8.98 7.10 15.55
N CYS A 145 -7.87 7.46 16.20
CA CYS A 145 -7.13 8.67 15.83
C CYS A 145 -6.58 8.62 14.41
N ALA A 146 -6.04 7.46 14.04
CA ALA A 146 -5.49 7.25 12.72
C ALA A 146 -6.58 7.29 11.65
N GLU A 147 -7.75 6.70 11.91
CA GLU A 147 -8.95 6.79 11.07
C GLU A 147 -9.34 8.24 10.78
N GLU A 148 -9.55 9.04 11.84
CA GLU A 148 -9.91 10.46 11.69
C GLU A 148 -8.83 11.25 10.93
N CYS A 149 -7.55 10.96 11.16
CA CYS A 149 -6.47 11.62 10.45
C CYS A 149 -6.45 11.23 8.96
N VAL A 150 -6.74 9.98 8.60
CA VAL A 150 -6.79 9.54 7.20
C VAL A 150 -7.96 10.18 6.46
N GLU A 151 -9.10 10.35 7.13
CA GLU A 151 -10.29 11.00 6.54
C GLU A 151 -10.14 12.52 6.46
N TYR A 152 -9.43 13.14 7.40
CA TYR A 152 -9.26 14.58 7.44
C TYR A 152 -8.23 15.08 6.42
N THR A 153 -8.69 15.82 5.42
CA THR A 153 -7.81 16.41 4.40
C THR A 153 -6.81 17.38 5.01
N GLY A 154 -5.51 17.10 4.80
CA GLY A 154 -4.42 17.90 5.32
C GLY A 154 -3.95 17.50 6.72
N CYS A 155 -4.45 16.39 7.27
CA CYS A 155 -3.84 15.78 8.44
C CYS A 155 -2.52 15.08 8.03
N TYR A 156 -1.47 15.34 8.81
CA TYR A 156 -0.12 14.80 8.60
C TYR A 156 0.37 13.99 9.81
N GLY A 157 -0.48 13.80 10.80
CA GLY A 157 -0.16 13.06 12.02
C GLY A 157 -1.13 13.40 13.15
N PHE A 158 -0.93 12.76 14.29
CA PHE A 158 -1.71 13.02 15.49
C PHE A 158 -0.90 12.80 16.76
N GLU A 159 -1.31 13.45 17.84
CA GLU A 159 -0.85 13.18 19.20
C GLU A 159 -1.93 12.36 19.92
N LEU A 160 -1.53 11.37 20.72
CA LEU A 160 -2.42 10.69 21.64
C LEU A 160 -1.83 10.74 23.05
N SER A 161 -2.55 11.35 23.97
CA SER A 161 -2.19 11.41 25.39
C SER A 161 -2.74 10.22 26.18
N ALA A 162 -2.14 9.96 27.34
CA ALA A 162 -2.50 8.87 28.23
C ALA A 162 -3.96 8.91 28.73
N ASP A 163 -4.59 10.08 28.74
CA ASP A 163 -6.01 10.29 29.02
C ASP A 163 -6.91 10.10 27.78
N SER A 164 -6.38 9.47 26.72
CA SER A 164 -7.08 9.16 25.47
C SER A 164 -7.59 10.40 24.74
N VAL A 165 -6.84 11.50 24.81
CA VAL A 165 -7.12 12.70 24.01
C VAL A 165 -6.29 12.66 22.73
N CYS A 166 -7.00 12.55 21.62
CA CYS A 166 -6.46 12.62 20.27
C CYS A 166 -6.33 14.07 19.83
N THR A 167 -5.20 14.46 19.24
CA THR A 167 -5.06 15.77 18.61
C THR A 167 -4.47 15.64 17.22
N LEU A 168 -5.24 15.98 16.18
CA LEU A 168 -4.78 15.94 14.79
C LEU A 168 -3.85 17.12 14.48
N THR A 169 -2.93 16.95 13.54
CA THR A 169 -2.00 18.02 13.13
C THR A 169 -1.88 18.23 11.63
N VAL A 170 -1.67 19.49 11.24
CA VAL A 170 -1.20 19.88 9.88
C VAL A 170 0.33 19.90 9.75
N MET A 171 1.07 19.53 10.79
CA MET A 171 2.52 19.55 10.72
C MET A 171 3.04 18.38 9.90
N LYS A 172 3.66 18.68 8.75
CA LYS A 172 4.52 17.72 8.06
C LYS A 172 5.79 17.48 8.87
N PHE A 173 5.89 16.31 9.48
CA PHE A 173 7.05 15.91 10.25
C PHE A 173 8.25 15.60 9.35
N SER A 174 9.45 15.95 9.81
CA SER A 174 10.72 15.59 9.18
C SER A 174 11.73 15.25 10.27
N GLU A 175 12.37 14.08 10.15
CA GLU A 175 13.38 13.62 11.11
C GLU A 175 14.53 14.63 11.27
N GLU A 176 14.98 15.26 10.18
CA GLU A 176 16.02 16.30 10.20
C GLU A 176 15.63 17.52 11.04
N LYS A 177 14.33 17.73 11.26
CA LYS A 177 13.78 18.86 12.00
C LYS A 177 13.14 18.44 13.32
N ALA A 178 13.31 17.19 13.74
CA ALA A 178 12.63 16.63 14.90
C ALA A 178 12.80 17.49 16.16
N ASP A 179 14.02 17.95 16.48
CA ASP A 179 14.29 18.79 17.65
C ASP A 179 13.60 20.17 17.62
N SER A 180 13.31 20.67 16.42
CA SER A 180 12.60 21.94 16.21
C SER A 180 11.08 21.77 16.21
N GLN A 181 10.60 20.59 15.84
CA GLN A 181 9.18 20.28 15.63
C GLN A 181 8.53 19.61 16.84
N LEU A 182 9.28 18.75 17.52
CA LEU A 182 8.86 17.96 18.66
C LEU A 182 9.53 18.44 19.95
N GLN A 183 8.89 18.12 21.06
CA GLN A 183 9.40 18.28 22.41
C GLN A 183 9.04 17.05 23.23
N ASP A 184 9.76 16.82 24.32
CA ASP A 184 9.44 15.75 25.25
C ASP A 184 8.07 15.97 25.90
N SER A 185 7.35 14.88 26.11
CA SER A 185 6.09 14.83 26.84
C SER A 185 6.12 13.69 27.86
N GLN A 186 5.41 13.87 28.97
CA GLN A 186 5.14 12.77 29.89
C GLN A 186 3.76 12.20 29.59
N GLY A 187 3.73 11.11 28.82
CA GLY A 187 2.50 10.38 28.52
C GLY A 187 1.74 10.86 27.28
N THR A 188 2.35 11.66 26.40
CA THR A 188 1.83 11.89 25.05
C THR A 188 2.77 11.28 24.03
N ASN A 189 2.19 10.53 23.10
CA ASN A 189 2.90 9.97 21.96
C ASN A 189 2.49 10.75 20.70
N PHE A 190 3.45 10.93 19.80
CA PHE A 190 3.21 11.52 18.48
C PHE A 190 3.30 10.46 17.40
N TYR A 191 2.35 10.50 16.47
CA TYR A 191 2.22 9.57 15.36
C TYR A 191 2.32 10.37 14.07
N ALA A 192 3.43 10.22 13.36
CA ALA A 192 3.70 10.96 12.13
C ALA A 192 3.33 10.12 10.91
N THR A 193 2.62 10.69 9.95
CA THR A 193 2.37 10.01 8.68
C THR A 193 3.68 9.66 7.96
N TYR A 194 3.66 8.56 7.22
CA TYR A 194 4.78 8.15 6.37
C TYR A 194 4.94 9.11 5.17
N TYR A 195 5.68 10.20 5.33
CA TYR A 195 6.24 10.96 4.21
C TYR A 195 7.72 10.63 4.11
N THR A 196 8.05 9.52 3.46
CA THR A 196 9.23 9.61 2.60
C THR A 196 8.92 10.73 1.63
N SER A 197 9.66 11.84 1.68
CA SER A 197 9.77 12.77 0.56
C SER A 197 9.64 11.94 -0.69
N ILE A 198 8.65 12.21 -1.53
CA ILE A 198 8.44 11.47 -2.77
C ILE A 198 9.79 11.53 -3.49
N ILE A 199 10.58 10.47 -3.36
CA ILE A 199 11.60 10.17 -4.34
C ILE A 199 10.71 9.75 -5.49
N ILE A 200 10.39 10.72 -6.35
CA ILE A 200 9.99 10.40 -7.70
C ILE A 200 11.19 9.61 -8.19
N ILE A 201 11.05 8.29 -8.21
CA ILE A 201 11.99 7.42 -8.90
C ILE A 201 11.75 7.80 -10.36
N ILE A 202 12.44 8.86 -10.81
CA ILE A 202 12.60 9.10 -12.24
C ILE A 202 13.47 7.94 -12.67
N ILE A 203 12.82 6.92 -13.24
CA ILE A 203 13.49 5.85 -13.95
C ILE A 203 14.13 6.50 -15.18
N VAL A 204 15.35 7.01 -15.02
CA VAL A 204 16.17 7.39 -16.17
C VAL A 204 16.69 6.08 -16.74
N VAL A 205 15.99 5.55 -17.73
CA VAL A 205 16.47 4.43 -18.54
C VAL A 205 17.65 4.94 -19.34
N VAL A 206 18.88 4.77 -18.83
CA VAL A 206 20.08 4.97 -19.64
C VAL A 206 20.25 3.70 -20.46
N VAL A 207 19.74 3.74 -21.70
CA VAL A 207 20.03 2.71 -22.69
C VAL A 207 21.50 2.88 -23.09
N VAL A 208 22.38 2.04 -22.55
CA VAL A 208 23.73 1.87 -23.10
C VAL A 208 23.61 0.81 -24.19
N VAL A 209 23.69 1.26 -25.44
CA VAL A 209 23.76 0.40 -26.63
C VAL A 209 25.17 -0.19 -26.75
#